data_AF-A0A523I9C1-F1
#
_entry.id   AF-A0A523I9C1-F1
#
_cell.length_a   1.000
_cell.length_b   1.000
_cell.length_c   1.000
_cell.angle_alpha   90.00
_cell.angle_beta   90.00
_cell.angle_gamma   90.00
#
_symmetry.space_group_name_H-M   'P 1'
#
loop_
_entity.id
_entity.type
_entity.pdbx_description
1 polymer ?
#
loop_
_entity_poly.entity_id
_entity_poly.type
_entity_poly.pdbx_seq_one_letter_code
_entity_poly.pdbx_strand_id
1 'polypeptide(L)'
;MNGIMESVANSIFLGIQINEKLQDQLDSSKASMKQFFEENNPEYLQIIQIDSDEYLGKISANCTTMETLTNISMNVKTMLKMICPKFIFSDSALKVIALSPPSTKPSSYGY
;
A
#
# COMPACT_ATOMS: atom_id res chain seq x y z
N MET A 1 22.08 1.77 5.47
CA MET A 1 21.18 1.01 4.59
C MET A 1 20.14 1.98 4.03
N ASN A 2 20.40 2.61 2.88
CA ASN A 2 19.52 3.62 2.26
C ASN A 2 19.32 3.24 0.78
N GLY A 3 18.64 2.12 0.51
CA GLY A 3 18.48 1.62 -0.85
C GLY A 3 17.05 1.70 -1.41
N ILE A 4 16.05 1.96 -0.57
CA ILE A 4 14.63 1.84 -0.96
C ILE A 4 13.98 3.22 -1.17
N MET A 5 14.52 4.28 -0.56
CA MET A 5 13.90 5.62 -0.58
C MET A 5 14.10 6.42 -1.89
N GLU A 6 15.06 6.06 -2.75
CA GLU A 6 15.32 6.79 -4.00
C GLU A 6 14.41 6.37 -5.17
N SER A 7 13.80 5.17 -5.15
CA SER A 7 13.07 4.63 -6.31
C SER A 7 11.54 4.77 -6.25
N VAL A 8 10.97 5.36 -5.19
CA VAL A 8 9.52 5.58 -5.04
C VAL A 8 9.09 7.03 -5.29
N ALA A 9 10.04 7.90 -5.63
CA ALA A 9 9.75 9.29 -5.96
C ALA A 9 8.83 9.34 -7.19
N ASN A 10 7.61 9.88 -7.04
CA ASN A 10 6.54 9.96 -8.05
C ASN A 10 5.80 8.64 -8.35
N SER A 11 5.82 7.67 -7.42
CA SER A 11 5.02 6.45 -7.55
C SER A 11 3.58 6.66 -7.08
N ILE A 12 2.67 5.85 -7.62
CA ILE A 12 1.25 5.86 -7.20
C ILE A 12 1.01 4.65 -6.32
N PHE A 13 0.48 4.86 -5.13
CA PHE A 13 -0.04 3.80 -4.29
C PHE A 13 -1.55 3.65 -4.46
N LEU A 14 -2.02 2.41 -4.55
CA LEU A 14 -3.42 2.07 -4.58
C LEU A 14 -3.74 1.08 -3.47
N GLY A 15 -4.59 1.48 -2.53
CA GLY A 15 -4.87 0.64 -1.37
C GLY A 15 -6.03 1.12 -0.51
N ILE A 16 -6.31 0.38 0.55
CA ILE A 16 -7.33 0.71 1.54
C ILE A 16 -6.65 1.04 2.87
N GLN A 17 -7.24 1.98 3.62
CA GLN A 17 -6.78 2.28 4.97
C GLN A 17 -7.05 1.08 5.88
N ILE A 18 -6.07 0.74 6.71
CA ILE A 18 -6.22 -0.31 7.71
C ILE A 18 -7.00 0.29 8.88
N ASN A 19 -8.25 -0.17 9.01
CA ASN A 19 -9.08 0.10 10.18
C ASN A 19 -9.10 -1.14 11.09
N GLU A 20 -9.67 -1.00 12.29
CA GLU A 20 -9.73 -2.08 13.29
C GLU A 20 -10.30 -3.38 12.69
N LYS A 21 -11.38 -3.28 11.89
CA LYS A 21 -11.99 -4.46 11.25
C LYS A 21 -11.08 -5.15 10.26
N LEU A 22 -10.30 -4.40 9.47
CA LEU A 22 -9.34 -4.98 8.55
C LEU A 22 -8.15 -5.58 9.32
N GLN A 23 -7.67 -4.87 10.34
CA GLN A 23 -6.60 -5.33 11.22
C GLN A 23 -6.94 -6.69 11.84
N ASP A 24 -8.13 -6.83 12.43
CA ASP A 24 -8.64 -8.10 12.97
C ASP A 24 -8.63 -9.23 11.92
N GLN A 25 -8.95 -8.92 10.66
CA GLN A 25 -8.92 -9.92 9.58
C GLN A 25 -7.50 -10.29 9.16
N LEU A 26 -6.57 -9.34 9.17
CA LEU A 26 -5.16 -9.60 8.88
C LEU A 26 -4.52 -10.44 9.99
N ASP A 27 -4.79 -10.11 11.26
CA ASP A 27 -4.28 -10.84 12.43
C ASP A 27 -4.85 -12.26 12.52
N SER A 28 -6.12 -12.44 12.15
CA SER A 28 -6.77 -13.76 12.10
C SER A 28 -6.54 -14.51 10.78
N SER A 29 -5.79 -13.95 9.83
CA SER A 29 -5.48 -14.60 8.57
C SER A 29 -4.62 -15.85 8.79
N LYS A 30 -4.72 -16.81 7.86
CA LYS A 30 -3.93 -18.05 7.94
C LYS A 30 -2.45 -17.70 7.81
N ALA A 31 -1.57 -18.42 8.51
CA ALA A 31 -0.12 -18.23 8.41
C ALA A 31 0.40 -18.32 6.96
N SER A 32 -0.21 -19.18 6.13
CA SER A 32 0.14 -19.28 4.70
C SER A 32 -0.21 -18.03 3.88
N MET A 33 -1.09 -17.17 4.39
CA MET A 33 -1.52 -15.93 3.71
C MET A 33 -0.66 -14.72 4.08
N LYS A 34 0.08 -14.78 5.19
CA LYS A 34 0.94 -13.68 5.68
C LYS A 34 1.98 -13.23 4.67
N GLN A 35 2.54 -14.16 3.89
CA GLN A 35 3.50 -13.86 2.83
C GLN A 35 2.98 -12.85 1.78
N PHE A 36 1.65 -12.78 1.58
CA PHE A 36 1.03 -11.90 0.60
C PHE A 36 0.86 -10.45 1.07
N PHE A 37 1.30 -10.12 2.29
CA PHE A 37 1.27 -8.74 2.80
C PHE A 37 2.40 -8.36 3.77
N GLU A 38 3.11 -9.33 4.36
CA GLU A 38 4.26 -9.08 5.24
C GLU A 38 5.60 -9.06 4.48
N GLU A 39 5.69 -9.72 3.33
CA GLU A 39 6.91 -9.68 2.51
C GLU A 39 6.97 -8.39 1.68
N ASN A 40 8.16 -7.79 1.57
CA ASN A 40 8.39 -6.64 0.72
C ASN A 40 8.51 -7.07 -0.76
N ASN A 41 7.43 -7.63 -1.30
CA ASN A 41 7.35 -8.12 -2.67
C ASN A 41 6.34 -7.27 -3.47
N PRO A 42 6.75 -6.61 -4.58
CA PRO A 42 5.84 -5.80 -5.40
C PRO A 42 4.70 -6.60 -6.06
N GLU A 43 4.87 -7.91 -6.19
CA GLU A 43 3.82 -8.80 -6.70
C GLU A 43 2.67 -9.00 -5.70
N TYR A 44 2.87 -8.62 -4.43
CA TYR A 44 1.90 -8.81 -3.35
C TYR A 44 1.42 -7.48 -2.75
N LEU A 45 0.46 -7.57 -1.82
CA LEU A 45 0.06 -6.39 -1.08
C LEU A 45 1.20 -5.99 -0.15
N GLN A 46 1.24 -4.70 0.19
CA GLN A 46 2.20 -4.15 1.12
C GLN A 46 1.46 -3.25 2.09
N ILE A 47 1.83 -3.37 3.37
CA ILE A 47 1.45 -2.40 4.39
C ILE A 47 2.44 -1.24 4.30
N ILE A 48 1.92 -0.04 4.06
CA ILE A 48 2.71 1.19 4.08
C ILE A 48 2.10 2.18 5.05
N GLN A 49 2.96 2.97 5.67
CA GLN A 49 2.55 4.08 6.52
C GLN A 49 2.55 5.37 5.69
N ILE A 50 1.42 6.08 5.70
CA ILE A 50 1.25 7.38 5.07
C ILE A 50 0.74 8.32 6.14
N ASP A 51 1.55 9.34 6.46
CA ASP A 51 1.33 10.21 7.62
C ASP A 51 1.23 9.41 8.92
N SER A 52 0.05 9.36 9.53
CA SER A 52 -0.24 8.63 10.77
C SER A 52 -1.07 7.37 10.56
N ASP A 53 -1.44 7.07 9.32
CA ASP A 53 -2.33 5.98 8.96
C ASP A 53 -1.58 4.87 8.23
N GLU A 54 -2.00 3.64 8.48
CA GLU A 54 -1.51 2.47 7.74
C GLU A 54 -2.46 2.14 6.60
N TYR A 55 -1.88 1.73 5.48
CA TYR A 55 -2.60 1.36 4.27
C TYR A 55 -2.11 0.03 3.74
N LEU A 56 -3.04 -0.81 3.30
CA LEU A 56 -2.75 -2.07 2.64
C LEU A 56 -3.07 -1.94 1.14
N GLY A 57 -2.07 -2.19 0.29
CA GLY A 57 -2.25 -1.98 -1.15
C GLY A 57 -1.01 -2.30 -1.98
N LYS A 58 -0.94 -1.71 -3.18
CA LYS A 58 0.16 -1.88 -4.12
C LYS A 58 0.72 -0.56 -4.59
N ILE A 59 2.03 -0.56 -4.83
CA ILE A 59 2.76 0.55 -5.43
C ILE A 59 2.86 0.29 -6.94
N SER A 60 2.53 1.30 -7.74
CA SER A 60 2.69 1.33 -9.18
C SER A 60 3.83 2.27 -9.57
N ALA A 61 4.48 1.95 -10.69
CA ALA A 61 5.48 2.81 -11.29
C ALA A 61 4.90 4.18 -11.67
N ASN A 62 5.81 5.14 -11.79
CA ASN A 62 5.52 6.51 -12.13
C ASN A 62 4.86 6.59 -13.53
N CYS A 63 3.89 7.51 -13.71
CA CYS A 63 3.18 7.72 -14.99
C CYS A 63 2.41 6.48 -15.49
N THR A 64 1.53 5.93 -14.65
CA THR A 64 0.68 4.78 -14.99
C THR A 64 -0.53 5.18 -15.83
N THR A 65 -1.01 4.31 -16.73
CA THR A 65 -2.24 4.55 -17.52
C THR A 65 -3.49 4.23 -16.70
N MET A 66 -4.65 4.72 -17.13
CA MET A 66 -5.93 4.38 -16.49
C MET A 66 -6.21 2.87 -16.53
N GLU A 67 -5.79 2.19 -17.59
CA GLU A 67 -5.88 0.73 -17.72
C GLU A 67 -5.03 0.03 -16.66
N THR A 68 -3.77 0.44 -16.51
CA THR A 68 -2.88 -0.12 -15.47
C THR A 68 -3.45 0.13 -14.08
N LEU A 69 -3.99 1.32 -13.80
CA LEU A 69 -4.63 1.63 -12.53
C LEU A 69 -5.85 0.73 -12.25
N THR A 70 -6.65 0.47 -13.29
CA THR A 70 -7.81 -0.43 -13.20
C THR A 70 -7.37 -1.87 -12.91
N ASN A 71 -6.32 -2.34 -13.58
CA ASN A 71 -5.75 -3.67 -13.35
C ASN A 71 -5.21 -3.82 -11.93
N ILE A 72 -4.51 -2.81 -11.42
CA ILE A 72 -4.03 -2.79 -10.03
C ILE A 72 -5.22 -2.77 -9.06
N SER A 73 -6.27 -1.99 -9.34
CA SER A 73 -7.50 -1.98 -8.52
C SER A 73 -8.12 -3.37 -8.41
N MET A 74 -8.29 -4.05 -9.55
CA MET A 74 -8.81 -5.41 -9.58
C MET A 74 -7.90 -6.39 -8.84
N ASN A 75 -6.59 -6.25 -8.99
CA ASN A 75 -5.62 -7.09 -8.32
C ASN A 75 -5.65 -6.89 -6.79
N VAL A 76 -5.66 -5.64 -6.31
CA VAL A 76 -5.79 -5.32 -4.88
C VAL A 76 -7.08 -5.91 -4.31
N LYS A 77 -8.21 -5.73 -4.99
CA LYS A 77 -9.50 -6.29 -4.57
C LYS A 77 -9.47 -7.83 -4.49
N THR A 78 -8.87 -8.46 -5.48
CA THR A 78 -8.80 -9.93 -5.54
C THR A 78 -7.89 -10.48 -4.44
N MET A 79 -6.74 -9.86 -4.20
CA MET A 79 -5.84 -10.24 -3.11
C MET A 79 -6.46 -10.02 -1.74
N LEU A 80 -7.13 -8.88 -1.51
CA LEU A 80 -7.85 -8.63 -0.27
C LEU A 80 -8.92 -9.68 -0.02
N LYS A 81 -9.68 -10.08 -1.04
CA LYS A 81 -10.68 -11.14 -0.92
C LYS A 81 -10.07 -12.52 -0.68
N MET A 82 -8.85 -12.75 -1.14
CA MET A 82 -8.10 -13.98 -0.89
C MET A 82 -7.59 -14.05 0.56
N ILE A 83 -7.00 -12.96 1.06
CA ILE A 83 -6.40 -12.87 2.39
C ILE A 83 -7.50 -12.73 3.46
N CYS A 84 -8.45 -11.84 3.22
CA CYS A 84 -9.53 -11.43 4.13
C CYS A 84 -10.91 -11.68 3.49
N PRO A 85 -11.32 -12.94 3.27
CA PRO A 85 -12.55 -13.26 2.51
C PRO A 85 -13.85 -12.76 3.14
N LYS A 86 -13.84 -12.46 4.45
CA LYS A 86 -15.01 -11.94 5.17
C LYS A 86 -15.01 -10.40 5.23
N PHE A 87 -13.94 -9.75 4.80
CA PHE A 87 -13.85 -8.30 4.79
C PHE A 87 -14.61 -7.73 3.58
N ILE A 88 -15.63 -6.92 3.85
CA ILE A 88 -16.44 -6.27 2.82
C ILE A 88 -16.13 -4.77 2.88
N PHE A 89 -15.80 -4.19 1.71
CA PHE A 89 -15.52 -2.77 1.56
C PHE A 89 -16.21 -2.23 0.31
N SER A 90 -16.53 -0.93 0.33
CA SER A 90 -17.04 -0.21 -0.83
C SER A 90 -15.91 0.15 -1.79
N ASP A 91 -16.23 0.36 -3.05
CA ASP A 91 -15.24 0.79 -4.06
C ASP A 91 -14.55 2.10 -3.65
N SER A 92 -15.29 3.00 -3.00
CA SER A 92 -14.80 4.29 -2.49
C SER A 92 -13.79 4.18 -1.34
N ALA A 93 -13.65 3.00 -0.71
CA ALA A 93 -12.62 2.78 0.30
C ALA A 93 -11.22 2.63 -0.31
N LEU A 94 -11.15 2.30 -1.61
CA LEU A 94 -9.90 2.21 -2.34
C LEU A 94 -9.41 3.61 -2.71
N LYS A 95 -8.25 4.00 -2.17
CA LYS A 95 -7.64 5.30 -2.39
C LYS A 95 -6.48 5.19 -3.38
N VAL A 96 -6.39 6.19 -4.26
CA VAL A 96 -5.22 6.46 -5.10
C VAL A 96 -4.42 7.55 -4.39
N ILE A 97 -3.16 7.28 -4.05
CA ILE A 97 -2.31 8.19 -3.28
C ILE A 97 -1.01 8.39 -4.04
N ALA A 98 -0.65 9.65 -4.30
CA ALA A 98 0.65 9.99 -4.88
C ALA A 98 1.72 9.98 -3.78
N LEU A 99 2.74 9.14 -3.94
CA LEU A 99 3.87 9.09 -3.01
C LEU A 99 4.90 10.13 -3.45
N SER A 100 5.09 11.14 -2.61
CA SER A 100 6.16 12.12 -2.78
C SER A 100 7.45 11.59 -2.14
N PRO A 101 8.63 11.87 -2.72
CA PRO A 101 9.87 11.60 -2.02
C PRO A 101 9.87 12.32 -0.67
N PRO A 102 10.49 11.75 0.38
CA PRO A 102 10.59 12.40 1.68
C PRO A 102 11.24 13.77 1.47
N SER A 103 10.55 14.83 1.92
CA SER A 103 11.08 16.18 1.86
C SER A 103 12.38 16.24 2.67
N THR A 104 13.50 16.37 1.98
CA THR A 104 14.80 16.65 2.59
C THR A 104 14.69 18.04 3.20
N LYS A 105 14.28 18.14 4.47
CA LYS A 105 14.45 19.39 5.22
C LYS A 105 15.96 19.65 5.26
N PRO A 106 16.47 20.77 4.71
CA PRO A 106 17.85 21.14 4.97
C PRO A 106 17.95 21.34 6.48
N SER A 107 18.84 20.58 7.13
CA SER A 107 19.20 20.81 8.51
C SER A 107 19.64 22.26 8.64
N SER A 108 18.84 23.10 9.31
CA SER A 108 19.29 24.41 9.76
C SER A 108 20.45 24.19 10.71
N TYR A 109 21.67 24.32 10.18
CA TYR A 109 22.84 24.56 11.01
C TYR A 109 22.64 25.96 11.61
N GLY A 110 22.30 25.98 12.90
CA GLY A 110 22.36 27.19 13.69
C GLY A 110 23.79 27.72 13.74
N TYR A 111 23.92 29.02 13.52
CA TYR A 111 25.03 29.85 13.97
C TYR A 111 24.46 30.91 14.90
#